data_AF-A0A5A5U071-F1
#
_entry.id   AF-A0A5A5U071-F1
#
_cell.length_a   1.000
_cell.length_b   1.000
_cell.length_c   1.000
_cell.angle_alpha   90.00
_cell.angle_beta   90.00
_cell.angle_gamma   90.00
#
_symmetry.space_group_name_H-M   'P 1'
#
loop_
_entity.id
_entity.type
_entity.pdbx_description
1 polymer ?
#
loop_
_entity_poly.entity_id
_entity_poly.type
_entity_poly.pdbx_seq_one_letter_code
_entity_poly.pdbx_strand_id
1 'polypeptide(L)'
;MTVNVNDILDEYHIDSSPTEVKTMQGLLDFAQDYLVNVVDHTSNIQDITTKTSANLVDRCIITIATSLYYDRFYTESGSIPLAVQLMVATIKQLYIEKVGS
;
A
#
# COMPACT_ATOMS: atom_id res chain seq x y z
N MET A 1 -2.11 8.92 7.71
CA MET A 1 -2.20 7.47 7.47
C MET A 1 -2.71 6.81 8.73
N THR A 2 -3.73 5.96 8.61
CA THR A 2 -4.43 5.36 9.75
C THR A 2 -4.41 3.84 9.71
N VAL A 3 -3.53 3.26 8.88
CA VAL A 3 -3.47 1.81 8.66
C VAL A 3 -2.80 1.14 9.86
N ASN A 4 -3.60 0.46 10.67
CA ASN A 4 -3.15 -0.33 11.82
C ASN A 4 -3.05 -1.80 11.44
N VAL A 5 -1.92 -2.44 11.76
CA VAL A 5 -1.67 -3.84 11.42
C VAL A 5 -2.72 -4.77 12.05
N ASN A 6 -3.16 -4.48 13.28
CA ASN A 6 -4.12 -5.33 13.99
C ASN A 6 -5.51 -5.28 13.36
N ASP A 7 -5.91 -4.12 12.86
CA ASP A 7 -7.21 -3.95 12.18
C ASP A 7 -7.24 -4.77 10.87
N ILE A 8 -6.10 -4.85 10.17
CA ILE A 8 -5.97 -5.69 8.97
C ILE A 8 -5.99 -7.17 9.31
N LEU A 9 -5.24 -7.59 10.34
CA LEU A 9 -5.24 -9.01 10.73
C LEU A 9 -6.65 -9.48 11.10
N ASP A 10 -7.41 -8.65 11.82
CA ASP A 10 -8.82 -8.92 12.15
C ASP A 10 -9.71 -8.97 10.90
N GLU A 11 -9.65 -7.95 10.04
CA GLU A 11 -10.43 -7.85 8.79
C GLU A 11 -10.22 -9.06 7.87
N TYR A 12 -8.98 -9.56 7.79
CA TYR A 12 -8.60 -10.67 6.93
C TYR A 12 -8.57 -12.03 7.65
N HIS A 13 -9.00 -12.08 8.92
CA HIS A 13 -9.03 -13.30 9.73
C HIS A 13 -7.68 -14.02 9.81
N ILE A 14 -6.59 -13.25 9.87
CA ILE A 14 -5.23 -13.74 10.10
C ILE A 14 -4.98 -13.77 11.61
N ASP A 15 -4.34 -14.84 12.11
CA ASP A 15 -4.04 -14.91 13.54
C ASP A 15 -3.06 -13.81 13.97
N SER A 16 -3.22 -13.31 15.19
CA SER A 16 -2.38 -12.24 15.73
C SER A 16 -1.08 -12.77 16.37
N SER A 17 -0.54 -13.90 15.88
CA SER A 17 0.77 -14.35 16.37
C SER A 17 1.84 -13.31 16.08
N PRO A 18 2.91 -13.24 16.90
CA PRO A 18 4.01 -12.30 16.68
C PRO A 18 4.63 -12.40 15.28
N THR A 19 4.61 -13.60 14.69
CA THR A 19 5.07 -13.84 13.32
C THR A 19 4.19 -13.13 12.30
N GLU A 20 2.87 -13.32 12.34
CA GLU A 20 1.98 -12.71 11.36
C GLU A 20 1.88 -11.20 11.51
N VAL A 21 1.90 -10.68 12.75
CA VAL A 21 2.01 -9.24 13.02
C VAL A 21 3.26 -8.66 12.38
N LYS A 22 4.41 -9.29 12.57
CA LYS A 22 5.68 -8.83 11.99
C LYS A 22 5.66 -8.92 10.46
N THR A 23 5.11 -10.00 9.90
CA THR A 23 5.01 -10.18 8.46
C THR A 23 4.10 -9.13 7.83
N MET A 24 2.89 -8.93 8.36
CA MET A 24 1.98 -7.93 7.82
C MET A 24 2.55 -6.51 7.96
N GLN A 25 3.21 -6.18 9.08
CA GLN A 25 3.87 -4.89 9.23
C GLN A 25 4.95 -4.67 8.16
N GLY A 26 5.80 -5.68 7.91
CA GLY A 26 6.82 -5.58 6.86
C GLY A 26 6.24 -5.41 5.45
N LEU A 27 5.08 -6.01 5.17
CA LEU A 27 4.38 -5.83 3.90
C LEU A 27 3.74 -4.45 3.77
N LEU A 28 3.24 -3.87 4.87
CA LEU A 28 2.76 -2.49 4.91
C LEU A 28 3.89 -1.50 4.67
N ASP A 29 5.04 -1.71 5.31
CA ASP A 29 6.23 -0.87 5.13
C ASP A 29 6.69 -0.92 3.66
N PHE A 30 6.79 -2.12 3.08
CA PHE A 30 7.08 -2.29 1.66
C PHE A 30 6.07 -1.58 0.75
N ALA A 31 4.77 -1.70 1.05
CA ALA A 31 3.72 -1.08 0.27
C ALA A 31 3.80 0.45 0.28
N GLN A 32 4.17 1.05 1.42
CA GLN A 32 4.41 2.48 1.55
C GLN A 32 5.62 2.92 0.71
N ASP A 33 6.76 2.21 0.85
CA ASP A 33 7.97 2.50 0.09
C ASP A 33 7.76 2.36 -1.42
N TYR A 34 7.04 1.32 -1.84
CA TYR A 34 6.67 1.13 -3.24
C TYR A 34 5.83 2.30 -3.75
N LEU A 35 4.81 2.73 -2.99
CA LEU A 35 3.96 3.83 -3.40
C LEU A 35 4.74 5.14 -3.52
N VAL A 36 5.62 5.45 -2.56
CA VAL A 36 6.51 6.62 -2.62
C VAL A 36 7.37 6.57 -3.89
N ASN A 37 8.05 5.45 -4.12
CA ASN A 37 8.95 5.31 -5.27
C ASN A 37 8.24 5.48 -6.63
N VAL A 38 7.00 5.01 -6.76
CA VAL A 38 6.26 5.09 -8.03
C VAL A 38 5.62 6.46 -8.26
N VAL A 39 5.10 7.08 -7.19
CA VAL A 39 4.43 8.39 -7.27
C VAL A 39 5.46 9.50 -7.41
N ASP A 40 6.37 9.60 -6.44
CA ASP A 40 7.43 10.61 -6.36
C ASP A 40 8.50 10.17 -5.36
N HIS A 41 9.60 9.61 -5.89
CA HIS A 41 10.74 9.10 -5.12
C HIS A 41 11.46 10.15 -4.24
N THR A 42 11.14 11.44 -4.40
CA THR A 42 11.70 12.51 -3.57
C THR A 42 10.76 12.95 -2.44
N SER A 43 9.52 12.49 -2.46
CA SER A 43 8.50 12.80 -1.47
C SER A 43 8.51 11.80 -0.31
N ASN A 44 7.53 11.93 0.59
CA ASN A 44 7.25 10.96 1.64
C ASN A 44 5.77 10.61 1.64
N ILE A 45 5.44 9.52 2.32
CA ILE A 45 4.08 8.97 2.30
C ILE A 45 3.03 9.93 2.88
N GLN A 46 3.41 10.75 3.86
CA GLN A 46 2.51 11.73 4.47
C GLN A 46 2.17 12.85 3.49
N ASP A 47 3.13 13.31 2.70
CA ASP A 47 2.94 14.33 1.68
C ASP A 47 2.07 13.83 0.51
N ILE A 48 2.29 12.59 0.06
CA ILE A 48 1.41 11.94 -0.92
C ILE A 48 -0.02 11.84 -0.37
N THR A 49 -0.17 11.46 0.90
CA THR A 49 -1.48 11.34 1.58
C THR A 49 -2.22 12.67 1.63
N THR A 50 -1.56 13.78 1.99
CA THR A 50 -2.20 15.09 2.15
C THR A 50 -2.51 15.78 0.81
N LYS A 51 -1.70 15.52 -0.22
CA LYS A 51 -1.89 16.10 -1.57
C LYS A 51 -2.83 15.29 -2.47
N THR A 52 -3.26 14.10 -2.04
CA THR A 52 -4.18 13.25 -2.80
C THR A 52 -5.45 12.95 -2.00
N SER A 53 -5.65 11.69 -1.60
CA SER A 53 -6.77 11.22 -0.79
C SER A 53 -6.29 10.17 0.19
N ALA A 54 -6.39 10.46 1.49
CA ALA A 54 -5.96 9.54 2.54
C ALA A 54 -6.64 8.17 2.43
N ASN A 55 -7.94 8.15 2.12
CA ASN A 55 -8.68 6.91 1.95
C ASN A 55 -8.18 6.08 0.76
N LEU A 56 -7.81 6.73 -0.35
CA LEU A 56 -7.29 6.04 -1.53
C LEU A 56 -5.89 5.49 -1.27
N VAL A 57 -5.03 6.28 -0.62
CA VAL A 57 -3.67 5.87 -0.24
C VAL A 57 -3.71 4.69 0.74
N ASP A 58 -4.50 4.80 1.81
CA ASP A 58 -4.66 3.74 2.81
C ASP A 58 -5.20 2.45 2.15
N ARG A 59 -6.22 2.54 1.27
CA ARG A 59 -6.75 1.38 0.54
C ARG A 59 -5.71 0.77 -0.41
N CYS A 60 -4.92 1.58 -1.10
CA CYS A 60 -3.87 1.11 -2.00
C CYS A 60 -2.80 0.31 -1.23
N ILE A 61 -2.33 0.84 -0.09
CA ILE A 61 -1.33 0.19 0.77
C ILE A 61 -1.87 -1.14 1.30
N ILE A 62 -3.08 -1.15 1.86
CA ILE A 62 -3.73 -2.38 2.36
C ILE A 62 -3.84 -3.42 1.25
N THR A 63 -4.24 -3.00 0.04
CA THR A 63 -4.40 -3.92 -1.09
C THR A 63 -3.06 -4.52 -1.52
N ILE A 64 -1.99 -3.72 -1.57
CA ILE A 64 -0.64 -4.23 -1.87
C ILE A 64 -0.22 -5.24 -0.81
N ALA A 65 -0.29 -4.86 0.47
CA ALA A 65 0.19 -5.70 1.57
C ALA A 65 -0.57 -7.03 1.63
N THR A 66 -1.91 -6.99 1.54
CA THR A 66 -2.76 -8.19 1.59
C THR A 66 -2.61 -9.05 0.34
N SER A 67 -2.45 -8.45 -0.84
CA SER A 67 -2.15 -9.20 -2.06
C SER A 67 -0.83 -9.94 -1.89
N LEU A 68 0.25 -9.28 -1.47
CA LEU A 68 1.54 -9.92 -1.24
C LEU A 68 1.50 -10.97 -0.10
N TYR A 69 0.66 -10.75 0.91
CA TYR A 69 0.49 -11.68 2.02
C TYR A 69 -0.10 -13.02 1.56
N TYR A 70 -1.11 -12.99 0.69
CA TYR A 70 -1.79 -14.19 0.18
C TYR A 70 -1.11 -14.78 -1.07
N ASP A 71 -0.51 -13.93 -1.90
CA ASP A 71 0.10 -14.29 -3.18
C ASP A 71 1.56 -14.78 -3.03
N ARG A 72 2.00 -15.12 -1.80
CA ARG A 72 3.32 -15.71 -1.51
C ARG A 72 3.62 -16.99 -2.31
N PHE A 73 2.60 -17.59 -2.94
CA PHE A 73 2.70 -18.83 -3.73
C PHE A 73 2.87 -18.63 -5.24
N TYR A 74 2.66 -17.44 -5.80
CA TYR A 74 2.73 -17.17 -7.25
C TYR A 74 4.05 -16.52 -7.69
N THR A 75 5.17 -17.09 -7.24
CA THR A 75 6.53 -16.72 -7.67
C THR A 75 6.80 -16.93 -9.17
N GLU A 76 5.86 -17.51 -9.92
CA GLU A 76 6.00 -17.68 -11.37
C GLU A 76 5.36 -16.55 -12.21
N SER A 77 4.48 -15.72 -11.63
CA SER A 77 3.87 -14.59 -12.36
C SER A 77 4.14 -13.20 -11.80
N GLY A 78 4.66 -13.06 -10.56
CA GLY A 78 5.38 -11.86 -10.06
C GLY A 78 4.77 -10.48 -10.33
N SER A 79 3.46 -10.39 -10.59
CA SER A 79 2.82 -9.20 -11.13
C SER A 79 1.99 -8.53 -10.05
N ILE A 80 2.27 -7.26 -9.78
CA ILE A 80 1.38 -6.45 -8.95
C ILE A 80 -0.02 -6.45 -9.58
N PRO A 81 -1.11 -6.74 -8.82
CA PRO A 81 -2.45 -6.83 -9.38
C PRO A 81 -2.84 -5.59 -10.18
N LEU A 82 -3.59 -5.76 -11.28
CA LEU A 82 -4.04 -4.64 -12.11
C LEU A 82 -4.79 -3.57 -11.30
N ALA A 83 -5.58 -3.98 -10.31
CA ALA A 83 -6.26 -3.07 -9.40
C ALA A 83 -5.28 -2.15 -8.65
N VAL A 84 -4.15 -2.69 -8.17
CA VAL A 84 -3.09 -1.89 -7.53
C VAL A 84 -2.47 -0.93 -8.54
N GLN A 85 -2.15 -1.41 -9.75
CA GLN A 85 -1.57 -0.55 -10.79
C GLN A 85 -2.48 0.65 -11.11
N LEU A 86 -3.80 0.44 -11.19
CA LEU A 86 -4.80 1.49 -11.42
C LEU A 86 -4.91 2.46 -10.23
N MET A 87 -4.88 1.96 -9.00
CA MET A 87 -4.89 2.83 -7.81
C MET A 87 -3.65 3.70 -7.75
N VAL A 88 -2.46 3.13 -7.97
CA VAL A 88 -1.19 3.86 -7.97
C VAL A 88 -1.15 4.91 -9.08
N ALA A 89 -1.60 4.56 -10.29
CA ALA A 89 -1.68 5.52 -11.40
C ALA A 89 -2.64 6.69 -11.07
N THR A 90 -3.76 6.41 -10.42
CA THR A 90 -4.72 7.43 -9.98
C THR A 90 -4.11 8.34 -8.91
N ILE A 91 -3.46 7.77 -7.89
CA ILE A 91 -2.77 8.54 -6.85
C ILE A 91 -1.70 9.44 -7.48
N LYS A 92 -0.90 8.90 -8.39
CA LYS A 92 0.14 9.64 -9.10
C LYS A 92 -0.44 10.82 -9.89
N GLN A 93 -1.53 10.60 -10.63
CA GLN A 93 -2.19 11.65 -11.40
C GLN A 93 -2.69 12.78 -10.49
N LEU A 94 -3.41 12.44 -9.41
CA LEU A 94 -3.89 13.42 -8.43
C LEU A 94 -2.75 14.21 -7.78
N TYR A 95 -1.64 13.53 -7.47
CA TYR A 95 -0.47 14.17 -6.87
C TYR A 95 0.16 15.19 -7.83
N ILE A 96 0.35 14.82 -9.10
CA ILE A 96 0.89 15.71 -10.13
C ILE A 96 -0.01 16.94 -10.32
N GLU A 97 -1.33 16.75 -10.37
CA GLU A 97 -2.28 17.86 -10.48
C GLU A 97 -2.18 18.85 -9.31
N LYS A 98 -1.88 18.36 -8.10
CA LYS A 98 -1.71 19.20 -6.91
C LYS A 98 -0.34 19.83 -6.72
N VAL A 99 0.73 19.19 -7.17
CA VAL A 99 2.08 19.77 -7.10
C VAL A 99 2.36 20.73 -8.27
N GLY A 100 1.71 20.50 -9.41
CA GLY A 100 1.83 21.35 -10.59
C GLY A 100 0.88 22.57 -10.61
N SER A 101 0.01 22.74 -9.61
CA SER A 101 -0.87 23.91 -9.43
C SER A 101 -0.33 24.88 -8.40
#